data_AF-A0A964XUQ2-F1
#
_entry.id   AF-A0A964XUQ2-F1
#
_cell.length_a   1.000
_cell.length_b   1.000
_cell.length_c   1.000
_cell.angle_alpha   90.00
_cell.angle_beta   90.00
_cell.angle_gamma   90.00
#
_symmetry.space_group_name_H-M   'P 1'
#
loop_
_entity.id
_entity.type
_entity.pdbx_description
1 polymer ?
#
loop_
_entity_poly.entity_id
_entity_poly.type
_entity_poly.pdbx_seq_one_letter_code
_entity_poly.pdbx_strand_id
1 'polypeptide(L)'
;MTSTAMVVNPSMYAKLPYDTLNDLVPITIVSVSPFALVAPINSPFNHLKDVLSALRVKPGSVSFGVSDSSAMLSGHLLNMMAKVDMQPISYKGAGPLTIDLAGGHVPLGIAAVSSVQGQVKNGRVKIIGIGSTSASTLFPQAALIAQELPGYEAISWFGLLAPKGTPADIVNKIQRDVASVLKDPDVLQKLQGLGADPGGMSADEFQARIKREIDLWSRVAKAANIKPE
;
A
#
# COMPACT_ATOMS: atom_id res chain seq x y z
N MET A 1 -1.24 7.41 -16.49
CA MET A 1 -1.07 6.34 -15.48
C MET A 1 -0.85 7.01 -14.14
N THR A 2 -1.45 6.49 -13.07
CA THR A 2 -1.32 7.01 -11.71
C THR A 2 -1.01 5.89 -10.72
N SER A 3 -0.86 6.23 -9.44
CA SER A 3 -0.72 5.28 -8.32
C SER A 3 -1.69 5.59 -7.17
N THR A 4 -1.65 4.77 -6.13
CA THR A 4 -2.32 4.96 -4.83
C THR A 4 -2.18 6.37 -4.26
N ALA A 5 -1.07 7.06 -4.54
CA ALA A 5 -0.86 8.43 -4.08
C ALA A 5 -2.02 9.35 -4.49
N MET A 6 -2.67 9.10 -5.63
CA MET A 6 -3.82 9.90 -6.09
C MET A 6 -4.95 9.97 -5.06
N VAL A 7 -5.25 8.88 -4.36
CA VAL A 7 -6.35 8.85 -3.37
C VAL A 7 -5.90 9.27 -1.97
N VAL A 8 -4.59 9.33 -1.74
CA VAL A 8 -3.98 9.79 -0.49
C VAL A 8 -3.79 11.31 -0.51
N ASN A 9 -3.34 11.86 -1.64
CA ASN A 9 -3.01 13.28 -1.81
C ASN A 9 -4.10 14.26 -1.34
N PRO A 10 -5.42 14.03 -1.56
CA PRO A 10 -6.47 14.92 -1.06
C PRO A 10 -6.50 15.06 0.48
N SER A 11 -5.93 14.10 1.21
CA SER A 11 -5.80 14.15 2.68
C SER A 11 -4.47 14.75 3.14
N MET A 12 -3.47 14.84 2.26
CA MET A 12 -2.11 15.28 2.58
C MET A 12 -1.81 16.71 2.15
N TYR A 13 -2.57 17.27 1.20
CA TYR A 13 -2.32 18.59 0.62
C TYR A 13 -3.57 19.46 0.70
N ALA A 14 -3.39 20.71 1.12
CA ALA A 14 -4.51 21.66 1.24
C ALA A 14 -5.08 22.06 -0.13
N LYS A 15 -4.23 22.05 -1.17
CA LYS A 15 -4.61 22.38 -2.55
C LYS A 15 -3.94 21.42 -3.52
N LEU A 16 -4.74 20.86 -4.42
CA LEU A 16 -4.28 20.09 -5.57
C LEU A 16 -4.54 20.88 -6.86
N PRO A 17 -3.71 20.70 -7.90
CA PRO A 17 -3.91 21.35 -9.20
C PRO A 17 -5.04 20.72 -10.04
N TYR A 18 -5.77 19.75 -9.47
CA TYR A 18 -6.89 19.04 -10.10
C TYR A 18 -7.85 18.51 -9.02
N ASP A 19 -9.10 18.30 -9.40
CA ASP A 19 -10.09 17.57 -8.59
C ASP A 19 -9.98 16.07 -8.87
N THR A 20 -9.57 15.30 -7.87
CA THR A 20 -9.33 13.85 -7.98
C THR A 20 -10.60 13.08 -8.38
N LEU A 21 -11.79 13.55 -8.00
CA LEU A 21 -13.06 12.88 -8.28
C LEU A 21 -13.74 13.38 -9.55
N ASN A 22 -13.53 14.66 -9.90
CA ASN A 22 -14.32 15.31 -10.95
C ASN A 22 -13.57 15.55 -12.27
N ASP A 23 -12.24 15.58 -12.26
CA ASP A 23 -11.44 15.88 -13.46
C ASP A 23 -10.91 14.63 -14.16
N LEU A 24 -11.06 13.46 -13.54
CA LEU A 24 -10.49 12.20 -13.97
C LEU A 24 -11.56 11.11 -14.09
N VAL A 25 -11.46 10.29 -15.14
CA VAL A 25 -12.34 9.15 -15.40
C VAL A 25 -11.54 7.86 -15.21
N PRO A 26 -11.87 7.03 -14.21
CA PRO A 26 -11.17 5.75 -13.97
C PRO A 26 -11.38 4.77 -15.12
N ILE A 27 -10.31 4.10 -15.55
CA ILE A 27 -10.38 3.05 -16.56
C ILE A 27 -10.25 1.68 -15.90
N THR A 28 -9.09 1.40 -15.28
CA THR A 28 -8.83 0.14 -14.56
C THR A 28 -7.54 0.24 -13.74
N ILE A 29 -7.38 -0.66 -12.77
CA ILE A 29 -6.11 -0.93 -12.11
C ILE A 29 -5.31 -1.90 -12.98
N VAL A 30 -4.02 -1.65 -13.19
CA VAL A 30 -3.14 -2.53 -13.98
C VAL A 30 -2.39 -3.51 -13.10
N SER A 31 -2.00 -3.10 -11.90
CA SER A 31 -1.27 -3.93 -10.97
C SER A 31 -1.52 -3.50 -9.54
N VAL A 32 -1.45 -4.48 -8.63
CA VAL A 32 -1.56 -4.28 -7.19
C VAL A 32 -0.37 -4.93 -6.48
N SER A 33 0.07 -4.33 -5.39
CA SER A 33 1.07 -4.89 -4.49
C SER A 33 0.70 -4.49 -3.07
N PRO A 34 0.38 -5.44 -2.18
CA PRO A 34 -0.01 -5.10 -0.83
C PRO A 34 1.13 -4.42 -0.07
N PHE A 35 0.80 -3.49 0.83
CA PHE A 35 1.76 -3.01 1.81
C PHE A 35 2.01 -4.11 2.85
N ALA A 36 3.27 -4.36 3.16
CA ALA A 36 3.68 -5.28 4.21
C ALA A 36 4.33 -4.53 5.36
N LEU A 37 4.03 -4.96 6.58
CA LEU A 37 4.85 -4.67 7.75
C LEU A 37 6.06 -5.60 7.70
N VAL A 38 7.25 -5.03 7.65
CA VAL A 38 8.51 -5.78 7.53
C VAL A 38 9.47 -5.41 8.65
N ALA A 39 10.41 -6.29 8.95
CA ALA A 39 11.44 -6.08 9.95
C ALA A 39 12.81 -6.58 9.44
N PRO A 40 13.94 -6.04 9.94
CA PRO A 40 15.24 -6.66 9.77
C PRO A 40 15.20 -8.14 10.17
N ILE A 41 15.97 -9.01 9.51
CA ILE A 41 15.93 -10.47 9.78
C ILE A 41 16.21 -10.79 11.26
N ASN A 42 17.14 -10.06 11.88
CA ASN A 42 17.55 -10.20 13.28
C ASN A 42 16.64 -9.47 14.27
N SER A 43 15.55 -8.85 13.82
CA SER A 43 14.59 -8.16 14.68
C SER A 43 13.92 -9.13 15.66
N PRO A 44 13.65 -8.71 16.91
CA PRO A 44 12.92 -9.54 17.87
C PRO A 44 11.45 -9.77 17.50
N PHE A 45 10.89 -8.98 16.58
CA PHE A 45 9.51 -9.14 16.12
C PHE A 45 9.42 -10.24 15.06
N ASN A 46 8.57 -11.24 15.25
CA ASN A 46 8.31 -12.28 14.27
C ASN A 46 6.86 -12.24 13.76
N HIS A 47 5.96 -11.70 14.57
CA HIS A 47 4.54 -11.59 14.30
C HIS A 47 4.01 -10.21 14.70
N LEU A 48 2.89 -9.81 14.12
CA LEU A 48 2.24 -8.55 14.45
C LEU A 48 1.95 -8.43 15.95
N LYS A 49 1.53 -9.52 16.60
CA LYS A 49 1.29 -9.56 18.06
C LYS A 49 2.51 -9.13 18.89
N ASP A 50 3.73 -9.40 18.42
CA ASP A 50 4.95 -9.05 19.14
C ASP A 50 5.15 -7.53 19.14
N VAL A 51 4.90 -6.91 17.98
CA VAL A 51 4.91 -5.44 17.80
C VAL A 51 3.84 -4.78 18.66
N LEU A 52 2.61 -5.29 18.60
CA LEU A 52 1.48 -4.74 19.38
C LEU A 52 1.73 -4.89 20.90
N SER A 53 2.32 -6.00 21.33
CA SER A 53 2.64 -6.23 22.74
C SER A 53 3.72 -5.27 23.23
N ALA A 54 4.79 -5.04 22.45
CA ALA A 54 5.82 -4.08 22.79
C ALA A 54 5.25 -2.65 22.92
N LEU A 55 4.36 -2.25 22.02
CA LEU A 55 3.71 -0.94 22.04
C LEU A 55 2.72 -0.77 23.20
N ARG A 56 2.08 -1.84 23.67
CA ARG A 56 1.22 -1.79 24.87
C ARG A 56 2.02 -1.58 26.16
N VAL A 57 3.23 -2.15 26.24
CA VAL A 57 4.14 -1.94 27.38
C VAL A 57 4.73 -0.54 27.36
N LYS A 58 5.14 -0.06 26.18
CA LYS A 58 5.74 1.26 26.01
C LYS A 58 5.22 1.92 24.74
N PRO A 59 4.14 2.70 24.80
CA PRO A 59 3.63 3.47 23.65
C PRO A 59 4.72 4.35 23.05
N GLY A 60 4.74 4.49 21.72
CA GLY A 60 5.74 5.30 21.01
C GLY A 60 7.16 4.69 20.97
N SER A 61 7.38 3.49 21.51
CA SER A 61 8.71 2.87 21.56
C SER A 61 9.21 2.26 20.25
N VAL A 62 8.31 2.06 19.29
CA VAL A 62 8.62 1.43 17.99
C VAL A 62 8.31 2.42 16.88
N SER A 63 9.30 2.67 16.03
CA SER A 63 9.14 3.45 14.79
C SER A 63 9.02 2.53 13.58
N PHE A 64 8.56 3.07 12.45
CA PHE A 64 8.53 2.35 11.19
C PHE A 64 8.99 3.24 10.04
N GLY A 65 9.85 2.72 9.17
CA GLY A 65 10.31 3.41 7.98
C GLY A 65 9.27 3.37 6.86
N VAL A 66 9.12 4.48 6.13
CA VAL A 66 8.23 4.62 4.97
C VAL A 66 8.88 5.42 3.86
N SER A 67 8.56 5.10 2.61
CA SER A 67 9.14 5.75 1.42
C SER A 67 8.18 6.70 0.67
N ASP A 68 6.89 6.68 1.02
CA ASP A 68 5.84 7.47 0.39
C ASP A 68 4.65 7.67 1.33
N SER A 69 3.76 8.60 0.99
CA SER A 69 2.58 8.94 1.81
C SER A 69 1.56 7.81 1.91
N SER A 70 1.51 6.91 0.92
CA SER A 70 0.57 5.77 0.96
C SER A 70 1.01 4.73 1.99
N ALA A 71 2.31 4.44 2.05
CA ALA A 71 2.90 3.62 3.11
C ALA A 71 2.75 4.28 4.48
N MET A 72 2.95 5.60 4.58
CA MET A 72 2.75 6.37 5.81
C MET A 72 1.31 6.22 6.32
N LEU A 73 0.30 6.50 5.49
CA LEU A 73 -1.10 6.32 5.89
C LEU A 73 -1.46 4.87 6.16
N SER A 74 -0.84 3.90 5.50
CA SER A 74 -1.02 2.48 5.83
C SER A 74 -0.56 2.16 7.26
N GLY A 75 0.56 2.75 7.70
CA GLY A 75 1.01 2.65 9.09
C GLY A 75 0.10 3.36 10.08
N HIS A 76 -0.40 4.53 9.73
CA HIS A 76 -1.38 5.22 10.57
C HIS A 76 -2.72 4.49 10.64
N LEU A 77 -3.14 3.80 9.57
CA LEU A 77 -4.30 2.90 9.60
C LEU A 77 -4.08 1.77 10.60
N LEU A 78 -2.88 1.18 10.62
CA LEU A 78 -2.52 0.16 11.61
C LEU A 78 -2.61 0.72 13.03
N ASN A 79 -1.97 1.87 13.29
CA ASN A 79 -2.03 2.57 14.58
C ASN A 79 -3.48 2.80 15.02
N MET A 80 -4.32 3.35 14.13
CA MET A 80 -5.72 3.65 14.39
C MET A 80 -6.53 2.40 14.75
N MET A 81 -6.37 1.31 14.00
CA MET A 81 -7.12 0.06 14.22
C MET A 81 -6.65 -0.70 15.45
N ALA A 82 -5.33 -0.74 15.68
CA ALA A 82 -4.75 -1.45 16.82
C ALA A 82 -4.72 -0.63 18.11
N LYS A 83 -5.08 0.66 18.05
CA LYS A 83 -4.98 1.63 19.16
C LYS A 83 -3.56 1.68 19.75
N VAL A 84 -2.56 1.74 18.86
CA VAL A 84 -1.15 1.88 19.21
C VAL A 84 -0.56 3.10 18.55
N ASP A 85 0.62 3.49 18.99
CA ASP A 85 1.33 4.65 18.45
C ASP A 85 2.74 4.23 18.00
N MET A 86 2.87 3.95 16.70
CA MET A 86 4.16 3.84 16.04
C MET A 86 4.48 5.15 15.30
N GLN A 87 5.73 5.58 15.34
CA GLN A 87 6.15 6.83 14.70
C GLN A 87 6.76 6.57 13.31
N PRO A 88 6.28 7.23 12.23
CA PRO A 88 6.85 7.07 10.91
C PRO A 88 8.22 7.76 10.80
N ILE A 89 9.15 7.11 10.12
CA ILE A 89 10.43 7.69 9.69
C ILE A 89 10.41 7.77 8.16
N SER A 90 10.40 8.98 7.63
CA SER A 90 10.31 9.22 6.19
C SER A 90 11.66 9.06 5.49
N TYR A 91 11.68 8.23 4.45
CA TYR A 91 12.82 8.03 3.56
C TYR A 91 12.55 8.63 2.18
N LYS A 92 13.61 9.09 1.51
CA LYS A 92 13.55 9.61 0.12
C LYS A 92 13.50 8.46 -0.88
N GLY A 93 12.41 7.70 -0.86
CA GLY A 93 12.17 6.54 -1.73
C GLY A 93 12.59 5.19 -1.12
N ALA A 94 12.28 4.12 -1.85
CA ALA A 94 12.43 2.75 -1.36
C ALA A 94 13.90 2.32 -1.17
N GLY A 95 14.82 2.81 -2.00
CA GLY A 95 16.25 2.43 -1.93
C GLY A 95 16.85 2.65 -0.53
N PRO A 96 16.90 3.90 -0.03
CA PRO A 96 17.37 4.19 1.33
C PRO A 96 16.65 3.40 2.42
N LEU A 97 15.31 3.29 2.36
CA LEU A 97 14.53 2.51 3.33
C LEU A 97 14.96 1.04 3.38
N THR A 98 15.13 0.41 2.22
CA THR A 98 15.50 -1.02 2.17
C THR A 98 16.92 -1.28 2.67
N ILE A 99 17.84 -0.32 2.52
CA ILE A 99 19.20 -0.41 3.05
C ILE A 99 19.16 -0.35 4.58
N ASP A 100 18.45 0.62 5.15
CA ASP A 100 18.34 0.79 6.60
C ASP A 100 17.61 -0.38 7.28
N LEU A 101 16.57 -0.92 6.63
CA LEU A 101 15.91 -2.15 7.09
C LEU A 101 16.87 -3.34 7.08
N ALA A 102 17.63 -3.53 5.99
CA ALA A 102 18.58 -4.63 5.91
C ALA A 102 19.73 -4.49 6.93
N GLY A 103 20.15 -3.26 7.24
CA GLY A 103 21.17 -2.95 8.24
C GLY A 103 20.67 -2.94 9.68
N GLY A 104 19.36 -2.99 9.91
CA GLY A 104 18.77 -2.91 11.25
C GLY A 104 18.75 -1.49 11.85
N HIS A 105 18.93 -0.45 11.03
CA HIS A 105 18.90 0.94 11.47
C HIS A 105 17.48 1.44 11.75
N VAL A 106 16.47 0.81 11.14
CA VAL A 106 15.06 1.03 11.44
C VAL A 106 14.40 -0.28 11.87
N PRO A 107 13.65 -0.32 12.99
CA PRO A 107 13.20 -1.58 13.57
C PRO A 107 12.07 -2.26 12.79
N LEU A 108 11.24 -1.45 12.11
CA LEU A 108 10.16 -1.90 11.24
C LEU A 108 10.09 -1.02 9.98
N GLY A 109 9.42 -1.51 8.96
CA GLY A 109 9.09 -0.73 7.77
C GLY A 109 7.69 -1.08 7.27
N ILE A 110 7.05 -0.11 6.62
CA ILE A 110 5.85 -0.36 5.83
C ILE A 110 6.17 -0.04 4.39
N ALA A 111 6.10 -1.06 3.54
CA ALA A 111 6.51 -0.97 2.15
C ALA A 111 5.68 -1.91 1.28
N ALA A 112 5.44 -1.52 0.03
CA ALA A 112 4.81 -2.40 -0.94
C ALA A 112 5.68 -3.64 -1.15
N VAL A 113 5.07 -4.83 -1.22
CA VAL A 113 5.82 -6.08 -1.43
C VAL A 113 6.74 -6.01 -2.66
N SER A 114 6.32 -5.31 -3.72
CA SER A 114 7.12 -5.06 -4.92
C SER A 114 8.44 -4.35 -4.67
N SER A 115 8.53 -3.47 -3.67
CA SER A 115 9.77 -2.74 -3.37
C SER A 115 10.71 -3.50 -2.43
N VAL A 116 10.19 -4.41 -1.60
CA VAL A 116 10.99 -5.13 -0.58
C VAL A 116 11.22 -6.61 -0.89
N GLN A 117 10.53 -7.19 -1.89
CA GLN A 117 10.60 -8.64 -2.15
C GLN A 117 12.02 -9.19 -2.34
N GLY A 118 12.93 -8.42 -2.96
CA GLY A 118 14.32 -8.84 -3.13
C GLY A 118 15.06 -8.97 -1.80
N GLN A 119 14.80 -8.04 -0.86
CA GLN A 119 15.38 -8.10 0.49
C GLN A 119 14.83 -9.27 1.30
N VAL A 120 13.54 -9.58 1.13
CA VAL A 120 12.88 -10.72 1.77
C VAL A 120 13.43 -12.03 1.23
N LYS A 121 13.52 -12.18 -0.09
CA LYS A 121 14.08 -13.38 -0.74
C LYS A 121 15.55 -13.62 -0.39
N ASN A 122 16.33 -12.54 -0.21
CA ASN A 122 17.73 -12.62 0.19
C ASN A 122 17.94 -12.81 1.71
N GLY A 123 16.87 -12.96 2.49
CA GLY A 123 16.95 -13.21 3.93
C GLY A 123 17.49 -12.04 4.74
N ARG A 124 17.49 -10.80 4.21
CA ARG A 124 17.93 -9.61 4.94
C ARG A 124 16.79 -8.96 5.74
N VAL A 125 15.56 -9.15 5.26
CA VAL A 125 14.33 -8.61 5.84
C VAL A 125 13.31 -9.75 5.92
N LYS A 126 12.41 -9.71 6.89
CA LYS A 126 11.28 -10.63 7.02
C LYS A 126 9.95 -9.89 7.03
N ILE A 127 8.91 -10.56 6.51
CA ILE A 127 7.53 -10.05 6.54
C ILE A 127 6.91 -10.43 7.88
N ILE A 128 6.42 -9.42 8.61
CA ILE A 128 5.68 -9.57 9.87
C ILE A 128 4.18 -9.74 9.60
N GLY A 129 3.67 -9.06 8.57
CA GLY A 129 2.32 -9.22 8.08
C GLY A 129 2.07 -8.48 6.78
N ILE A 130 1.12 -8.95 5.98
CA ILE A 130 0.71 -8.35 4.70
C ILE A 130 -0.68 -7.71 4.84
N GLY A 131 -0.85 -6.54 4.24
CA GLY A 131 -2.08 -5.75 4.25
C GLY A 131 -3.12 -6.13 3.20
N SER A 132 -3.03 -7.31 2.58
CA SER A 132 -4.07 -7.85 1.72
C SER A 132 -5.10 -8.64 2.53
N THR A 133 -6.29 -8.81 1.96
CA THR A 133 -7.36 -9.65 2.51
C THR A 133 -7.23 -11.12 2.11
N SER A 134 -6.37 -11.44 1.15
CA SER A 134 -6.03 -12.79 0.70
C SER A 134 -4.53 -13.08 0.83
N ALA A 135 -4.17 -14.37 0.90
CA ALA A 135 -2.78 -14.82 0.94
C ALA A 135 -1.99 -14.27 -0.25
N SER A 136 -0.73 -13.89 -0.02
CA SER A 136 0.16 -13.41 -1.08
C SER A 136 0.56 -14.56 -1.99
N THR A 137 0.48 -14.35 -3.31
CA THR A 137 1.00 -15.29 -4.31
C THR A 137 2.51 -15.53 -4.15
N LEU A 138 3.25 -14.48 -3.78
CA LEU A 138 4.71 -14.50 -3.68
C LEU A 138 5.24 -14.94 -2.33
N PHE A 139 4.49 -14.67 -1.27
CA PHE A 139 4.84 -15.05 0.08
C PHE A 139 3.64 -15.75 0.74
N PRO A 140 3.27 -16.97 0.32
CA PRO A 140 2.05 -17.64 0.79
C PRO A 140 2.03 -17.90 2.30
N GLN A 141 3.21 -17.98 2.93
CA GLN A 141 3.36 -18.21 4.37
C GLN A 141 3.28 -16.92 5.20
N ALA A 142 3.21 -15.75 4.57
CA ALA A 142 3.12 -14.50 5.30
C ALA A 142 1.73 -14.35 5.93
N ALA A 143 1.70 -13.98 7.21
CA ALA A 143 0.46 -13.71 7.93
C ALA A 143 -0.26 -12.50 7.33
N LEU A 144 -1.59 -12.53 7.36
CA LEU A 144 -2.41 -11.37 6.99
C LEU A 144 -2.60 -10.49 8.23
N ILE A 145 -2.36 -9.19 8.12
CA ILE A 145 -2.62 -8.24 9.21
C ILE A 145 -4.10 -8.30 9.61
N ALA A 146 -4.99 -8.54 8.64
CA ALA A 146 -6.42 -8.70 8.86
C ALA A 146 -6.82 -9.84 9.82
N GLN A 147 -5.94 -10.83 10.07
CA GLN A 147 -6.21 -11.90 11.05
C GLN A 147 -6.22 -11.38 12.49
N GLU A 148 -5.37 -10.40 12.80
CA GLU A 148 -5.28 -9.76 14.11
C GLU A 148 -6.10 -8.46 14.17
N LEU A 149 -6.25 -7.78 13.03
CA LEU A 149 -6.98 -6.53 12.87
C LEU A 149 -8.05 -6.66 11.78
N PRO A 150 -9.21 -7.29 12.06
CA PRO A 150 -10.27 -7.49 11.08
C PRO A 150 -10.67 -6.20 10.36
N GLY A 151 -10.69 -6.25 9.03
CA GLY A 151 -10.97 -5.09 8.17
C GLY A 151 -9.75 -4.26 7.77
N TYR A 152 -8.54 -4.59 8.24
CA TYR A 152 -7.33 -3.94 7.77
C TYR A 152 -7.04 -4.34 6.33
N GLU A 153 -7.01 -3.36 5.43
CA GLU A 153 -6.58 -3.53 4.04
C GLU A 153 -5.78 -2.30 3.62
N ALA A 154 -4.57 -2.55 3.11
CA ALA A 154 -3.68 -1.52 2.61
C ALA A 154 -2.94 -2.07 1.38
N ILE A 155 -3.38 -1.65 0.20
CA ILE A 155 -2.88 -2.15 -1.08
C ILE A 155 -2.35 -0.99 -1.90
N SER A 156 -1.11 -1.11 -2.36
CA SER A 156 -0.56 -0.22 -3.37
C SER A 156 -1.05 -0.66 -4.74
N TRP A 157 -1.42 0.27 -5.61
CA TRP A 157 -1.88 -0.03 -6.95
C TRP A 157 -1.38 0.99 -7.96
N PHE A 158 -1.26 0.56 -9.21
CA PHE A 158 -1.08 1.42 -10.38
C PHE A 158 -2.31 1.33 -11.26
N GLY A 159 -2.78 2.46 -11.78
CA GLY A 159 -4.04 2.53 -12.52
C GLY A 159 -4.01 3.46 -13.71
N LEU A 160 -4.95 3.23 -14.63
CA LEU A 160 -5.20 4.05 -15.80
C LEU A 160 -6.44 4.92 -15.57
N LEU A 161 -6.31 6.18 -15.93
CA LEU A 161 -7.37 7.19 -15.91
C LEU A 161 -7.33 7.93 -17.24
N ALA A 162 -8.48 8.46 -17.65
CA ALA A 162 -8.62 9.39 -18.75
C ALA A 162 -9.04 10.78 -18.22
N PRO A 163 -8.86 11.86 -18.99
CA PRO A 163 -9.42 13.17 -18.67
C PRO A 163 -10.95 13.14 -18.66
N LYS A 164 -11.55 14.06 -17.88
CA LYS A 164 -12.99 14.34 -17.94
C LYS A 164 -13.47 14.58 -19.37
N GLY A 165 -14.63 14.04 -19.70
CA GLY A 165 -15.24 14.15 -21.03
C GLY A 165 -14.80 13.06 -22.02
N THR A 166 -13.88 12.17 -21.62
CA THR A 166 -13.57 10.98 -22.43
C THR A 166 -14.84 10.12 -22.59
N PRO A 167 -15.24 9.78 -23.83
CA PRO A 167 -16.43 8.97 -24.08
C PRO A 167 -16.39 7.60 -23.38
N ALA A 168 -17.53 7.18 -22.84
CA ALA A 168 -17.64 5.94 -22.06
C ALA A 168 -17.32 4.69 -22.88
N ASP A 169 -17.64 4.67 -24.18
CA ASP A 169 -17.29 3.60 -25.10
C ASP A 169 -15.77 3.44 -25.27
N ILE A 170 -15.02 4.55 -25.32
CA ILE A 170 -13.56 4.55 -25.36
C ILE A 170 -12.99 4.03 -24.03
N VAL A 171 -13.49 4.50 -22.90
CA VAL A 171 -13.08 4.01 -21.56
C VAL A 171 -13.30 2.51 -21.45
N ASN A 172 -14.49 2.03 -21.82
CA ASN A 172 -14.87 0.63 -21.77
C ASN A 172 -14.07 -0.22 -22.77
N LYS A 173 -13.70 0.32 -23.93
CA LYS A 173 -12.82 -0.38 -24.87
C LYS A 173 -11.43 -0.56 -24.26
N ILE A 174 -10.81 0.51 -23.76
CA ILE A 174 -9.47 0.45 -23.17
C ILE A 174 -9.46 -0.48 -21.95
N GLN A 175 -10.48 -0.39 -21.09
CA GLN A 175 -10.61 -1.28 -19.93
C GLN A 175 -10.62 -2.75 -20.36
N ARG A 176 -11.43 -3.12 -21.36
CA ARG A 176 -11.51 -4.50 -21.86
C ARG A 176 -10.21 -4.96 -22.48
N ASP A 177 -9.56 -4.13 -23.28
CA ASP A 177 -8.28 -4.45 -23.91
C ASP A 177 -7.20 -4.72 -22.85
N VAL A 178 -7.10 -3.84 -21.85
CA VAL A 178 -6.15 -3.98 -20.73
C VAL A 178 -6.47 -5.22 -19.89
N ALA A 179 -7.74 -5.43 -19.52
CA ALA A 179 -8.14 -6.61 -18.74
C ALA A 179 -7.89 -7.92 -19.50
N SER A 180 -7.94 -7.91 -20.83
CA SER A 180 -7.57 -9.07 -21.65
C SER A 180 -6.07 -9.33 -21.60
N VAL A 181 -5.24 -8.29 -21.76
CA VAL A 181 -3.78 -8.40 -21.72
C VAL A 181 -3.28 -8.85 -20.35
N LEU A 182 -3.91 -8.39 -19.26
CA LEU A 182 -3.54 -8.79 -17.90
C LEU A 182 -3.81 -10.27 -17.58
N LYS A 183 -4.61 -10.96 -18.41
CA LYS A 183 -4.84 -12.42 -18.31
C LYS A 183 -3.83 -13.24 -19.11
N ASP A 184 -2.99 -12.60 -19.92
CA ASP A 184 -1.93 -13.27 -20.65
C ASP A 184 -0.90 -13.87 -19.66
N PRO A 185 -0.56 -15.17 -19.76
CA PRO A 185 0.38 -15.82 -18.84
C PRO A 185 1.75 -15.14 -18.75
N ASP A 186 2.28 -14.60 -19.85
CA ASP A 186 3.59 -13.93 -19.86
C ASP A 186 3.53 -12.60 -19.11
N VAL A 187 2.40 -11.88 -19.22
CA VAL A 187 2.15 -10.64 -18.49
C VAL A 187 1.97 -10.92 -17.00
N LEU A 188 1.19 -11.93 -16.67
CA LEU A 188 1.00 -12.40 -15.29
C LEU A 188 2.34 -12.75 -14.65
N GLN A 189 3.16 -13.56 -15.31
CA GLN A 189 4.44 -14.00 -14.79
C GLN A 189 5.42 -12.83 -14.60
N LYS A 190 5.44 -11.86 -15.54
CA LYS A 190 6.24 -10.64 -15.40
C LYS A 190 5.81 -9.79 -14.20
N LEU A 191 4.52 -9.57 -14.02
CA LEU A 191 3.99 -8.81 -12.87
C LEU A 191 4.35 -9.50 -11.54
N GLN A 192 4.15 -10.81 -11.46
CA GLN A 192 4.50 -11.60 -10.28
C GLN A 192 6.01 -11.55 -10.00
N GLY A 193 6.85 -11.65 -11.03
CA GLY A 193 8.30 -11.45 -10.90
C GLY A 193 8.68 -10.09 -10.31
N LEU A 194 7.86 -9.06 -10.57
CA LEU A 194 8.02 -7.70 -10.04
C LEU A 194 7.35 -7.46 -8.68
N GLY A 195 6.73 -8.48 -8.07
CA GLY A 195 6.15 -8.31 -6.74
C GLY A 195 4.70 -7.84 -6.75
N ALA A 196 4.02 -7.95 -7.89
CA ALA A 196 2.69 -7.43 -8.11
C ALA A 196 1.76 -8.48 -8.72
N ASP A 197 0.48 -8.40 -8.38
CA ASP A 197 -0.58 -9.18 -9.00
C ASP A 197 -1.31 -8.30 -10.04
N PRO A 198 -1.86 -8.89 -11.11
CA PRO A 198 -2.61 -8.14 -12.12
C PRO A 198 -3.90 -7.54 -11.53
N GLY A 199 -4.26 -6.37 -12.03
CA GLY A 199 -5.59 -5.80 -11.82
C GLY A 199 -6.59 -6.26 -12.88
N GLY A 200 -7.24 -5.30 -13.54
CA GLY A 200 -8.21 -5.56 -14.61
C GLY A 200 -9.66 -5.39 -14.18
N MET A 201 -9.92 -4.75 -13.05
CA MET A 201 -11.28 -4.45 -12.59
C MET A 201 -12.00 -3.50 -13.56
N SER A 202 -13.33 -3.44 -13.49
CA SER A 202 -14.13 -2.52 -14.29
C SER A 202 -13.91 -1.06 -13.88
N ALA A 203 -14.25 -0.13 -14.78
CA ALA A 203 -14.18 1.31 -14.51
C ALA A 203 -15.04 1.69 -13.29
N ASP A 204 -16.24 1.11 -13.16
CA ASP A 204 -17.16 1.37 -12.05
C ASP A 204 -16.62 0.86 -10.71
N GLU A 205 -16.05 -0.34 -10.68
CA GLU A 205 -15.39 -0.87 -9.47
C GLU A 205 -14.20 0.01 -9.07
N PHE A 206 -13.41 0.48 -10.04
CA PHE A 206 -12.28 1.36 -9.77
C PHE A 206 -12.75 2.73 -9.25
N GLN A 207 -13.81 3.30 -9.82
CA GLN A 207 -14.44 4.53 -9.33
C GLN A 207 -14.97 4.38 -7.90
N ALA A 208 -15.61 3.26 -7.59
CA ALA A 208 -16.08 2.94 -6.24
C ALA A 208 -14.92 2.78 -5.26
N ARG A 209 -13.81 2.14 -5.69
CA ARG A 209 -12.59 2.04 -4.90
C ARG A 209 -11.99 3.40 -4.59
N ILE A 210 -11.83 4.27 -5.60
CA ILE A 210 -11.29 5.63 -5.42
C ILE A 210 -12.08 6.41 -4.36
N LYS A 211 -13.43 6.39 -4.44
CA LYS A 211 -14.29 7.06 -3.46
C LYS A 211 -14.09 6.52 -2.04
N ARG A 212 -14.05 5.19 -1.89
CA ARG A 212 -13.84 4.54 -0.58
C ARG A 212 -12.46 4.84 -0.01
N GLU A 213 -11.42 4.81 -0.84
CA GLU A 213 -10.05 5.07 -0.40
C GLU A 213 -9.84 6.54 -0.01
N ILE A 214 -10.41 7.50 -0.75
CA ILE A 214 -10.36 8.92 -0.36
C ILE A 214 -10.99 9.15 1.03
N ASP A 215 -12.17 8.57 1.28
CA ASP A 215 -12.81 8.65 2.61
C ASP A 215 -11.96 7.99 3.70
N LEU A 216 -11.46 6.78 3.44
CA LEU A 216 -10.61 6.04 4.37
C LEU A 216 -9.37 6.87 4.74
N TRP A 217 -8.63 7.34 3.74
CA TRP A 217 -7.38 8.07 3.95
C TRP A 217 -7.60 9.43 4.60
N SER A 218 -8.71 10.10 4.30
CA SER A 218 -9.12 11.32 5.03
C SER A 218 -9.34 11.05 6.52
N ARG A 219 -10.05 9.97 6.87
CA ARG A 219 -10.27 9.58 8.27
C ARG A 219 -8.97 9.21 8.97
N VAL A 220 -8.08 8.47 8.30
CA VAL A 220 -6.77 8.09 8.85
C VAL A 220 -5.89 9.31 9.09
N ALA A 221 -5.77 10.21 8.11
CA ALA A 221 -4.98 11.44 8.23
C ALA A 221 -5.47 12.31 9.39
N LYS A 222 -6.80 12.46 9.53
CA LYS A 222 -7.42 13.19 10.65
C LYS A 222 -7.12 12.51 12.00
N ALA A 223 -7.24 11.19 12.10
CA ALA A 223 -6.93 10.44 13.32
C ALA A 223 -5.45 10.53 13.70
N ALA A 224 -4.56 10.63 12.71
CA ALA A 224 -3.12 10.81 12.89
C ALA A 224 -2.69 12.27 13.14
N ASN A 225 -3.63 13.22 13.17
CA ASN A 225 -3.35 14.66 13.25
C ASN A 225 -2.40 15.17 12.15
N ILE A 226 -2.40 14.51 10.98
CA ILE A 226 -1.64 14.97 9.83
C ILE A 226 -2.33 16.23 9.31
N LYS A 227 -1.59 17.34 9.31
CA LYS A 227 -2.07 18.59 8.74
C LYS A 227 -1.68 18.62 7.26
N PRO A 228 -2.62 18.89 6.36
CA PRO A 228 -2.29 19.08 4.96
C PRO A 228 -1.29 20.22 4.80
N GLU A 229 -0.26 19.99 4.00
CA GLU A 229 0.73 21.02 3.61
C GLU A 229 0.23 21.89 2.44
#